data_AF-A0A8X6PDU6-F1
#
_entry.id   AF-A0A8X6PDU6-F1
#
_cell.length_a   1.000
_cell.length_b   1.000
_cell.length_c   1.000
_cell.angle_alpha   90.00
_cell.angle_beta   90.00
_cell.angle_gamma   90.00
#
_symmetry.space_group_name_H-M   'P 1'
#
loop_
_entity.id
_entity.type
_entity.pdbx_description
1 polymer ?
#
loop_
_entity_poly.entity_id
_entity_poly.type
_entity_poly.pdbx_seq_one_letter_code
_entity_poly.pdbx_strand_id
1 'polypeptide(L)'
;MFPNVGPTPHRGEKFEKRTTLQSLFTTRSLTNNRLSEASYQISLLIAKTGKNHTIGENLIKPLISAFLKTVLEKDDKDVKALPLSNDTVSRRIDEMSEDIEKQLVEKLKTRNFSVQMDESTLRDSEAVLITYVRYIDEGHFAEEMLFCKRLESTTTSKDIYNK
;
A
#
# COMPACT_ATOMS: atom_id res chain seq x y z
N MET A 1 -17.07 -37.93 67.95
CA MET A 1 -15.91 -37.16 67.45
C MET A 1 -15.98 -37.21 65.93
N PHE A 2 -16.47 -36.15 65.29
CA PHE A 2 -16.62 -36.07 63.84
C PHE A 2 -15.33 -35.52 63.22
N PRO A 3 -14.83 -36.05 62.09
CA PRO A 3 -13.66 -35.47 61.44
C PRO A 3 -14.06 -34.16 60.73
N ASN A 4 -13.24 -33.14 60.96
CA ASN A 4 -13.36 -31.79 60.40
C ASN A 4 -12.98 -31.83 58.90
N VAL A 5 -13.93 -31.56 58.01
CA VAL A 5 -13.69 -31.48 56.56
C VAL A 5 -13.31 -30.03 56.25
N GLY A 6 -12.04 -29.79 55.94
CA GLY A 6 -11.55 -28.46 55.55
C GLY A 6 -12.24 -27.95 54.26
N PRO A 7 -12.25 -26.62 54.03
CA PRO A 7 -12.94 -26.04 52.90
C PRO A 7 -12.32 -26.54 51.59
N THR A 8 -13.16 -27.06 50.70
CA THR A 8 -12.80 -27.41 49.33
C THR A 8 -12.38 -26.15 48.56
N PRO A 9 -11.31 -26.19 47.75
CA PRO A 9 -10.90 -25.03 46.97
C PRO A 9 -12.02 -24.70 45.98
N HIS A 10 -12.63 -23.54 46.14
CA HIS A 10 -13.66 -23.05 45.25
C HIS A 10 -13.13 -22.96 43.82
N ARG A 11 -13.87 -23.62 42.92
CA ARG A 11 -13.74 -23.64 41.47
C ARG A 11 -14.08 -22.27 40.87
N GLY A 12 -13.35 -21.21 41.24
CA GLY A 12 -13.65 -19.82 40.86
C GLY A 12 -12.58 -19.12 40.03
N GLU A 13 -11.29 -19.36 40.28
CA GLU A 13 -10.20 -18.53 39.72
C GLU A 13 -9.77 -18.86 38.28
N LYS A 14 -10.47 -19.76 37.56
CA LYS A 14 -10.05 -20.23 36.22
C LYS A 14 -10.80 -19.60 35.04
N PHE A 15 -11.72 -18.67 35.27
CA PHE A 15 -12.54 -18.09 34.18
C PHE A 15 -12.06 -16.73 33.66
N GLU A 16 -11.22 -16.02 34.42
CA GLU A 16 -10.84 -14.63 34.10
C GLU A 16 -9.73 -14.51 33.04
N LYS A 17 -9.09 -15.63 32.66
CA LYS A 17 -7.99 -15.67 31.68
C LYS A 17 -8.36 -16.34 30.35
N ARG A 18 -9.64 -16.54 30.04
CA ARG A 18 -10.04 -17.18 28.78
C ARG A 18 -10.14 -16.16 27.65
N THR A 19 -9.23 -16.28 26.68
CA THR A 19 -9.35 -15.62 25.39
C THR A 19 -10.68 -16.00 24.76
N THR A 20 -11.53 -15.02 24.46
CA THR A 20 -12.85 -15.27 23.85
C THR A 20 -12.71 -15.36 22.33
N LEU A 21 -13.64 -16.03 21.66
CA LEU A 21 -13.63 -16.08 20.19
C LEU A 21 -13.65 -14.66 19.59
N GLN A 22 -14.41 -13.75 20.18
CA GLN A 22 -14.46 -12.35 19.76
C GLN A 22 -13.09 -11.67 19.88
N SER A 23 -12.38 -11.84 20.99
CA SER A 23 -11.06 -11.21 21.16
C SER A 23 -10.01 -11.77 20.18
N LEU A 24 -10.11 -13.05 19.79
CA LEU A 24 -9.29 -13.63 18.73
C LEU A 24 -9.58 -12.99 17.37
N PHE A 25 -10.85 -12.83 16.99
CA PHE A 25 -11.23 -12.19 15.73
C PHE A 25 -10.75 -10.73 15.68
N THR A 26 -10.94 -9.96 16.76
CA THR A 26 -10.46 -8.57 16.84
C THR A 26 -8.94 -8.51 16.72
N THR A 27 -8.21 -9.36 17.44
CA THR A 27 -6.74 -9.39 17.38
C THR A 27 -6.26 -9.74 15.97
N ARG A 28 -6.87 -10.74 15.33
CA ARG A 28 -6.53 -11.13 13.96
C ARG A 28 -6.83 -10.03 12.94
N SER A 29 -7.95 -9.34 13.08
CA SER A 29 -8.31 -8.19 12.25
C SER A 29 -7.28 -7.06 12.39
N LEU A 30 -6.88 -6.71 13.61
CA LEU A 30 -5.85 -5.70 13.85
C LEU A 30 -4.51 -6.09 13.22
N THR A 31 -4.08 -7.35 13.35
CA THR A 31 -2.85 -7.82 12.69
C THR A 31 -2.93 -7.72 11.17
N ASN A 32 -4.07 -8.08 10.58
CA ASN A 32 -4.28 -7.98 9.12
C ASN A 32 -4.23 -6.51 8.66
N ASN A 33 -4.82 -5.58 9.42
CA ASN A 33 -4.76 -4.15 9.10
C ASN A 33 -3.32 -3.64 9.12
N ARG A 34 -2.53 -4.02 10.12
CA ARG A 34 -1.11 -3.64 10.21
C ARG A 34 -0.26 -4.23 9.09
N LEU A 35 -0.52 -5.49 8.71
CA LEU A 35 0.15 -6.12 7.57
C LEU A 35 -0.23 -5.44 6.26
N SER A 36 -1.49 -5.04 6.10
CA SER A 36 -1.93 -4.31 4.93
C SER A 36 -1.26 -2.94 4.87
N GLU A 37 -1.25 -2.18 5.97
CA GLU A 37 -0.56 -0.89 6.05
C GLU A 37 0.92 -1.01 5.68
N ALA A 38 1.64 -1.96 6.31
CA ALA A 38 3.05 -2.20 6.02
C ALA A 38 3.31 -2.52 4.55
N SER A 39 2.41 -3.27 3.92
CA SER A 39 2.57 -3.59 2.50
C SER A 39 2.32 -2.38 1.58
N TYR A 40 1.40 -1.45 1.91
CA TYR A 40 1.27 -0.20 1.13
C TYR A 40 2.52 0.65 1.25
N GLN A 41 3.06 0.78 2.47
CA GLN A 41 4.30 1.53 2.71
C GLN A 41 5.48 0.94 1.91
N ILE A 42 5.62 -0.39 1.89
CA ILE A 42 6.68 -1.05 1.12
C ILE A 42 6.44 -0.90 -0.38
N SER A 43 5.21 -1.08 -0.88
CA SER A 43 4.87 -0.84 -2.28
C SER A 43 5.20 0.59 -2.72
N LEU A 44 4.93 1.58 -1.87
CA LEU A 44 5.26 2.98 -2.12
C LEU A 44 6.78 3.19 -2.25
N LEU A 45 7.58 2.54 -1.40
CA LEU A 45 9.05 2.58 -1.49
C LEU A 45 9.56 1.92 -2.77
N ILE A 46 8.95 0.80 -3.19
CA ILE A 46 9.28 0.12 -4.46
C ILE A 46 9.03 1.07 -5.64
N ALA A 47 7.85 1.71 -5.67
CA ALA A 47 7.49 2.67 -6.71
C ALA A 47 8.45 3.87 -6.75
N LYS A 48 8.69 4.51 -5.59
CA LYS A 48 9.59 5.67 -5.48
C LYS A 48 11.03 5.38 -5.92
N THR A 49 11.47 4.13 -5.80
CA THR A 49 12.82 3.72 -6.20
C THR A 49 12.89 3.14 -7.62
N GLY A 50 11.76 3.09 -8.34
CA GLY A 50 11.67 2.57 -9.70
C GLY A 50 12.07 1.10 -9.82
N LYS A 51 11.86 0.30 -8.76
CA LYS A 51 12.20 -1.13 -8.74
C LYS A 51 11.07 -1.98 -9.29
N ASN A 52 11.41 -3.16 -9.80
CA ASN A 52 10.42 -4.13 -10.26
C ASN A 52 9.53 -4.61 -9.10
N HIS A 53 8.27 -4.90 -9.38
CA HIS A 53 7.31 -5.30 -8.35
C HIS A 53 7.70 -6.63 -7.67
N THR A 54 8.35 -7.52 -8.43
CA THR A 54 8.84 -8.82 -7.94
C THR A 54 9.91 -8.70 -6.84
N ILE A 55 10.52 -7.52 -6.63
CA ILE A 55 11.47 -7.31 -5.52
C ILE A 55 10.84 -7.56 -4.15
N GLY A 56 9.52 -7.34 -4.03
CA GLY A 56 8.76 -7.57 -2.80
C GLY A 56 8.84 -9.01 -2.33
N GLU A 57 8.60 -9.96 -3.23
CA GLU A 57 8.62 -11.40 -2.93
C GLU A 57 10.01 -12.02 -3.04
N ASN A 58 10.84 -11.56 -3.98
CA ASN A 58 12.14 -12.18 -4.26
C ASN A 58 13.25 -11.73 -3.32
N LEU A 59 13.17 -10.51 -2.77
CA LEU A 59 14.24 -9.96 -1.93
C LEU A 59 13.73 -9.45 -0.59
N ILE A 60 12.73 -8.58 -0.58
CA ILE A 60 12.30 -7.90 0.65
C ILE A 60 11.75 -8.90 1.68
N LYS A 61 10.85 -9.80 1.27
CA LYS A 61 10.34 -10.85 2.17
C LYS A 61 11.44 -11.76 2.73
N PRO A 62 12.32 -12.39 1.90
CA PRO A 62 13.43 -13.19 2.39
C PRO A 62 14.37 -12.42 3.32
N LEU A 63 14.67 -11.16 3.00
CA LEU A 63 15.53 -10.29 3.80
C LEU A 63 14.96 -10.09 5.22
N ILE A 64 13.68 -9.71 5.33
CA ILE A 64 13.04 -9.50 6.62
C ILE A 64 12.96 -10.84 7.39
N SER A 65 12.61 -11.94 6.72
CA SER A 65 12.57 -13.28 7.34
C SER A 65 13.95 -13.70 7.89
N ALA A 66 15.02 -13.49 7.12
CA ALA A 66 16.38 -13.78 7.55
C ALA A 66 16.75 -12.95 8.78
N PHE A 67 16.52 -11.64 8.76
CA PHE A 67 16.78 -10.74 9.88
C PHE A 67 16.02 -11.14 11.16
N LEU A 68 14.72 -11.45 11.04
CA LEU A 68 13.91 -11.89 12.18
C LEU A 68 14.45 -13.16 12.82
N LYS A 69 14.87 -14.13 12.01
CA LYS A 69 15.36 -15.42 12.50
C LYS A 69 16.78 -15.34 13.07
N THR A 70 17.67 -14.58 12.45
CA THR A 70 19.09 -14.56 12.82
C THR A 70 19.43 -13.51 13.87
N VAL A 71 18.85 -12.30 13.77
CA VAL A 71 19.19 -11.18 14.66
C VAL A 71 18.22 -11.11 15.84
N LEU A 72 16.92 -11.31 15.59
CA LEU A 72 15.90 -11.21 16.63
C LEU A 72 15.48 -12.55 17.23
N GLU A 73 15.91 -13.66 16.64
CA GLU A 73 15.53 -15.03 17.03
C GLU A 73 13.99 -15.21 17.17
N LYS A 74 13.23 -14.55 16.29
CA LYS A 74 11.75 -14.56 16.26
C LYS A 74 11.21 -15.36 15.07
N ASP A 75 9.96 -15.80 15.20
CA ASP A 75 9.25 -16.42 14.10
C ASP A 75 8.90 -15.40 12.99
N ASP A 76 8.74 -15.91 11.77
CA ASP A 76 8.51 -15.10 10.57
C ASP A 76 7.08 -15.27 10.01
N LYS A 77 6.11 -15.72 10.83
CA LYS A 77 4.74 -15.98 10.36
C LYS A 77 4.09 -14.73 9.77
N ASP A 78 4.31 -13.59 10.41
CA ASP A 78 3.77 -12.31 9.94
C ASP A 78 4.41 -11.85 8.62
N VAL A 79 5.72 -12.12 8.42
CA VAL A 79 6.42 -11.82 7.16
C VAL A 79 5.92 -12.71 6.02
N LYS A 80 5.63 -13.98 6.30
CA LYS A 80 5.02 -14.89 5.32
C LYS A 80 3.63 -14.42 4.90
N ALA A 81 2.85 -13.93 5.87
CA ALA A 81 1.51 -13.38 5.64
C ALA A 81 1.50 -11.99 5.01
N LEU A 82 2.62 -11.25 5.07
CA LEU A 82 2.74 -9.91 4.48
C LEU A 82 2.49 -9.97 2.96
N PRO A 83 1.53 -9.21 2.41
CA PRO A 83 1.16 -9.38 1.01
C PRO A 83 2.07 -8.53 0.12
N LEU A 84 3.13 -9.12 -0.44
CA LEU A 84 4.12 -8.45 -1.30
C LEU A 84 4.44 -9.24 -2.59
N SER A 85 3.47 -10.01 -3.09
CA SER A 85 3.63 -10.63 -4.41
C SER A 85 3.71 -9.57 -5.50
N ASN A 86 4.24 -9.93 -6.67
CA ASN A 86 4.26 -9.06 -7.85
C ASN A 86 2.92 -8.34 -8.08
N ASP A 87 1.83 -9.10 -8.12
CA ASP A 87 0.49 -8.58 -8.42
C ASP A 87 -0.05 -7.71 -7.29
N THR A 88 0.28 -8.05 -6.04
CA THR A 88 -0.12 -7.24 -4.89
C THR A 88 0.59 -5.90 -4.88
N VAL A 89 1.90 -5.90 -5.14
CA VAL A 89 2.69 -4.68 -5.19
C VAL A 89 2.17 -3.80 -6.32
N SER A 90 1.95 -4.36 -7.51
CA SER A 90 1.35 -3.64 -8.66
C SER A 90 0.02 -2.99 -8.27
N ARG A 91 -0.95 -3.80 -7.82
CA ARG A 91 -2.30 -3.31 -7.48
C ARG A 91 -2.28 -2.19 -6.44
N ARG A 92 -1.42 -2.30 -5.42
CA ARG A 92 -1.32 -1.26 -4.38
C ARG A 92 -0.73 0.04 -4.91
N ILE A 93 0.22 -0.04 -5.84
CA ILE A 93 0.78 1.13 -6.53
C ILE A 93 -0.32 1.78 -7.37
N ASP A 94 -1.09 0.99 -8.11
CA ASP A 94 -2.22 1.48 -8.91
C ASP A 94 -3.28 2.16 -8.03
N GLU A 95 -3.70 1.52 -6.93
CA GLU A 95 -4.67 2.08 -5.97
C GLU A 95 -4.18 3.39 -5.35
N MET A 96 -2.89 3.48 -4.97
CA MET A 96 -2.32 4.72 -4.46
C MET A 96 -2.24 5.81 -5.54
N SER A 97 -1.95 5.43 -6.79
CA SER A 97 -1.94 6.36 -7.93
C SER A 97 -3.33 6.93 -8.20
N GLU A 98 -4.35 6.06 -8.23
CA GLU A 98 -5.75 6.45 -8.41
C GLU A 98 -6.24 7.38 -7.30
N ASP A 99 -5.85 7.13 -6.04
CA ASP A 99 -6.22 7.99 -4.92
C ASP A 99 -5.57 9.38 -5.03
N ILE A 100 -4.29 9.45 -5.41
CA ILE A 100 -3.59 10.73 -5.66
C ILE A 100 -4.27 11.49 -6.82
N GLU A 101 -4.54 10.82 -7.94
CA GLU A 101 -5.24 11.42 -9.09
C GLU A 101 -6.60 11.99 -8.68
N LYS A 102 -7.38 11.21 -7.93
CA LYS A 102 -8.70 11.64 -7.44
C LYS A 102 -8.58 12.88 -6.55
N GLN A 103 -7.63 12.89 -5.60
CA GLN A 103 -7.41 14.06 -4.74
C GLN A 103 -7.03 15.30 -5.56
N LEU A 104 -6.16 15.14 -6.56
CA LEU A 104 -5.77 16.22 -7.46
C LEU A 104 -6.98 16.74 -8.26
N VAL A 105 -7.76 15.86 -8.87
CA VAL A 105 -8.97 16.24 -9.63
C VAL A 105 -9.96 16.99 -8.75
N GLU A 106 -10.22 16.54 -7.52
CA GLU A 106 -11.10 17.25 -6.60
C GLU A 106 -10.57 18.65 -6.25
N LYS A 107 -9.26 18.82 -6.10
CA LYS A 107 -8.65 20.15 -5.88
C LYS A 107 -8.83 21.07 -7.09
N LEU A 108 -8.68 20.55 -8.30
CA LEU A 108 -8.75 21.34 -9.54
C LEU A 108 -10.16 21.85 -9.84
N LYS A 109 -11.22 21.15 -9.40
CA LYS A 109 -12.61 21.58 -9.61
C LYS A 109 -12.94 22.97 -9.05
N THR A 110 -12.19 23.42 -8.04
CA THR A 110 -12.43 24.70 -7.34
C THR A 110 -11.36 25.75 -7.62
N ARG A 111 -10.41 25.46 -8.50
CA ARG A 111 -9.24 26.31 -8.76
C ARG A 111 -9.10 26.61 -10.25
N ASN A 112 -8.55 27.78 -10.56
CA ASN A 112 -8.04 28.03 -11.89
C ASN A 112 -6.73 27.27 -12.07
N PHE A 113 -6.59 26.58 -13.19
CA PHE A 113 -5.38 25.83 -13.53
C PHE A 113 -5.05 25.98 -15.01
N SER A 114 -3.80 25.75 -15.36
CA SER A 114 -3.36 25.57 -16.74
C SER A 114 -2.84 24.15 -16.93
N VAL A 115 -3.03 23.61 -18.13
CA VAL A 115 -2.54 22.29 -18.50
C VAL A 115 -1.32 22.45 -19.39
N GLN A 116 -0.26 21.70 -19.13
CA GLN A 116 0.86 21.51 -20.04
C GLN A 116 0.86 20.07 -20.51
N MET A 117 0.85 19.88 -21.83
CA MET A 117 0.94 18.57 -22.46
C MET A 117 2.26 18.49 -23.20
N ASP A 118 2.98 17.39 -23.01
CA ASP A 118 4.24 17.11 -23.65
C ASP A 118 4.25 15.70 -24.25
N GLU A 119 4.87 15.55 -25.40
CA GLU A 119 5.08 14.25 -26.05
C GLU A 119 6.51 13.80 -25.78
N SER A 120 6.67 12.62 -25.19
CA SER A 120 7.97 11.99 -24.98
C SER A 120 8.01 10.62 -25.65
N THR A 121 9.21 10.13 -25.97
CA THR A 121 9.40 8.79 -26.53
C THR A 121 10.08 7.90 -25.50
N LEU A 122 9.49 6.74 -25.21
CA LEU A 122 10.10 5.70 -24.38
C LEU A 122 11.09 4.86 -25.19
N ARG A 123 11.79 3.95 -24.50
CA ARG A 123 12.57 2.91 -25.18
C ARG A 123 11.61 2.09 -26.06
N ASP A 124 12.05 1.72 -27.26
CA ASP A 124 11.27 1.03 -28.30
C ASP A 124 10.31 1.91 -29.14
N SER A 125 10.54 3.23 -29.19
CA SER A 125 9.79 4.18 -30.03
C SER A 125 8.30 4.31 -29.68
N GLU A 126 7.91 3.90 -28.47
CA GLU A 126 6.56 4.14 -27.96
C GLU A 126 6.41 5.63 -27.56
N ALA A 127 5.50 6.34 -28.21
CA ALA A 127 5.17 7.71 -27.83
C ALA A 127 4.27 7.71 -26.58
N VAL A 128 4.58 8.58 -25.63
CA VAL A 128 3.78 8.84 -24.43
C VAL A 128 3.39 10.30 -24.37
N LEU A 129 2.14 10.54 -24.02
CA LEU A 129 1.60 11.84 -23.71
C LEU A 129 1.68 12.05 -22.20
N ILE A 130 2.47 13.03 -21.79
CA ILE A 130 2.66 13.43 -20.40
C ILE A 130 1.91 14.73 -20.20
N THR A 131 1.02 14.76 -19.22
CA THR A 131 0.20 15.94 -18.91
C THR A 131 0.46 16.40 -17.49
N TYR A 132 0.84 17.67 -17.34
CA TYR A 132 0.99 18.36 -16.07
C TYR A 132 -0.12 19.39 -15.90
N VAL A 133 -0.53 19.60 -14.65
CA VAL A 133 -1.44 20.67 -14.24
C VAL A 133 -0.68 21.64 -13.36
N ARG A 134 -0.87 22.94 -13.61
CA ARG A 134 -0.30 24.03 -12.83
C ARG A 134 -1.42 24.85 -12.22
N TYR A 135 -1.36 25.06 -10.91
CA TYR A 135 -2.40 25.78 -10.17
C TYR A 135 -1.79 26.49 -8.95
N ILE A 136 -2.58 27.34 -8.31
CA ILE A 136 -2.22 27.95 -7.03
C ILE A 136 -2.88 27.15 -5.90
N ASP A 137 -2.09 26.57 -5.01
CA ASP A 137 -2.54 25.92 -3.78
C ASP A 137 -2.10 26.74 -2.58
N GLU A 138 -3.06 27.23 -1.79
CA GLU A 138 -2.78 28.01 -0.57
C GLU A 138 -1.78 29.17 -0.79
N GLY A 139 -1.90 29.86 -1.93
CA GLY A 139 -1.03 30.98 -2.30
C GLY A 139 0.32 30.59 -2.92
N HIS A 140 0.61 29.30 -3.03
CA HIS A 140 1.85 28.78 -3.62
C HIS A 140 1.59 28.19 -5.00
N PHE A 141 2.55 28.38 -5.91
CA PHE A 141 2.52 27.71 -7.20
C PHE A 141 2.77 26.20 -7.03
N ALA A 142 1.89 25.39 -7.60
CA ALA A 142 1.98 23.94 -7.62
C ALA A 142 1.97 23.43 -9.06
N GLU A 143 2.80 22.42 -9.33
CA GLU A 143 2.82 21.67 -10.59
C GLU A 143 2.79 20.19 -10.25
N GLU A 144 1.78 19.48 -10.75
CA GLU A 144 1.61 18.05 -10.52
C GLU A 144 1.34 17.32 -11.85
N MET A 145 1.83 16.08 -11.97
CA MET A 145 1.53 15.25 -13.13
C MET A 145 0.09 14.74 -13.02
N LEU A 146 -0.74 15.04 -14.02
CA LEU A 146 -2.12 14.57 -14.08
C LEU A 146 -2.18 13.13 -14.59
N PHE A 147 -1.51 12.84 -15.72
CA PHE A 147 -1.38 11.48 -16.25
C PHE A 147 -0.19 11.34 -17.20
N CYS A 148 0.22 10.08 -17.41
CA CYS A 148 1.12 9.67 -18.46
C CYS A 148 0.50 8.48 -19.20
N LYS A 149 0.13 8.66 -20.48
CA LYS A 149 -0.55 7.64 -21.28
C LYS A 149 0.21 7.34 -22.55
N ARG A 150 0.27 6.07 -22.95
CA ARG A 150 0.79 5.66 -24.25
C ARG A 150 -0.12 6.14 -25.38
N LEU A 151 0.49 6.60 -26.46
CA LEU A 151 -0.15 6.87 -27.75
C LEU A 151 -0.01 5.61 -28.61
N GLU A 152 -1.12 4.88 -28.79
CA GLU A 152 -1.14 3.56 -29.45
C GLU A 152 -1.04 3.63 -30.98
N SER A 153 -1.31 4.80 -31.57
CA SER A 153 -1.41 5.01 -33.01
C SER A 153 -0.34 6.00 -33.48
N THR A 154 -0.75 7.17 -33.94
CA THR A 154 0.08 8.27 -34.39
C THR A 154 0.11 9.36 -33.32
N THR A 155 0.98 10.36 -33.49
CA THR A 155 1.10 11.51 -32.59
C THR A 155 0.30 12.70 -33.09
N THR A 156 -0.79 12.43 -33.83
CA THR A 156 -1.60 13.51 -34.40
C THR A 156 -2.41 14.20 -33.33
N SER A 157 -2.80 15.45 -33.58
CA SER A 157 -3.68 16.20 -32.69
C SER A 157 -5.00 15.48 -32.39
N LYS A 158 -5.48 14.64 -33.31
CA LYS A 158 -6.67 13.82 -33.11
C LYS A 158 -6.43 12.70 -32.11
N ASP A 159 -5.28 12.04 -32.17
CA ASP A 159 -4.93 10.98 -31.22
C ASP A 159 -4.77 11.54 -29.80
N ILE A 160 -4.17 12.74 -29.68
CA ILE A 160 -4.01 13.47 -28.42
C ILE A 160 -5.38 13.89 -27.85
N TYR A 161 -6.29 14.41 -28.68
CA TYR A 161 -7.62 14.85 -28.23
C TYR A 161 -8.52 13.70 -27.70
N ASN A 162 -8.30 12.47 -28.18
CA ASN A 162 -9.13 11.32 -27.83
C ASN A 162 -8.64 10.50 -26.62
N LYS A 163 -7.57 10.93 -25.94
CA LYS A 163 -7.02 10.26 -24.75
C LYS A 163 -7.53 10.82 -23.43
#